data_AF-A0A7Y0GZG9-F1
#
_entry.id   AF-A0A7Y0GZG9-F1
#
_cell.length_a   1.000
_cell.length_b   1.000
_cell.length_c   1.000
_cell.angle_alpha   90.00
_cell.angle_beta   90.00
_cell.angle_gamma   90.00
#
_symmetry.space_group_name_H-M   'P 1'
#
loop_
_entity.id
_entity.type
_entity.pdbx_description
1 polymer ?
#
loop_
_entity_poly.entity_id
_entity_poly.type
_entity_poly.pdbx_seq_one_letter_code
_entity_poly.pdbx_strand_id
1 'polypeptide(L)'
;MKISIQVSVNSSLEKVWSAWISPDDINQWNAASDEWYNPRSSNDLRIGGKFSYRMEAKDGSFGFDFEGTYTKVEQFSLIEYALEDGRTVSIQFTHGSSGVKVVETFDAEDENSAEQQKQGWQCILNRFAKHVESKQ
;
A
#
# COMPACT_ATOMS: atom_id res chain seq x y z
N MET A 1 13.91 12.29 0.77
CA MET A 1 14.53 11.37 1.77
C MET A 1 13.81 10.03 1.69
N LYS A 2 14.47 8.88 1.89
CA LYS A 2 13.76 7.58 1.92
C LYS A 2 13.29 7.23 3.33
N ILE A 3 12.04 6.83 3.46
CA ILE A 3 11.43 6.34 4.70
C ILE A 3 11.10 4.86 4.49
N SER A 4 11.41 4.04 5.48
CA SER A 4 11.05 2.62 5.49
C SER A 4 10.15 2.30 6.68
N ILE A 5 9.09 1.57 6.42
CA ILE A 5 8.11 1.05 7.38
C ILE A 5 7.95 -0.45 7.17
N GLN A 6 7.43 -1.14 8.18
CA GLN A 6 7.27 -2.59 8.08
C GLN A 6 6.13 -3.09 8.97
N VAL A 7 5.58 -4.24 8.60
CA VAL A 7 4.64 -4.99 9.41
C VAL A 7 4.87 -6.50 9.24
N SER A 8 4.54 -7.27 10.26
CA SER A 8 4.45 -8.73 10.15
C SER A 8 2.98 -9.12 10.02
N VAL A 9 2.64 -9.83 8.96
CA VAL A 9 1.29 -10.33 8.72
C VAL A 9 1.28 -11.82 8.99
N ASN A 10 0.51 -12.27 9.97
CA ASN A 10 0.39 -13.68 10.33
C ASN A 10 -0.49 -14.42 9.32
N SER A 11 -0.05 -14.61 8.09
CA SER A 11 -0.79 -15.33 7.03
C SER A 11 0.18 -15.93 6.00
N SER A 12 -0.33 -16.66 5.00
CA SER A 12 0.50 -17.22 3.92
C SER A 12 0.92 -16.13 2.92
N LEU A 13 2.08 -16.31 2.27
CA LEU A 13 2.58 -15.39 1.25
C LEU A 13 1.60 -15.19 0.11
N GLU A 14 0.90 -16.25 -0.30
CA GLU A 14 -0.13 -16.17 -1.34
C GLU A 14 -1.31 -15.29 -0.93
N LYS A 15 -1.81 -15.43 0.31
CA LYS A 15 -2.91 -14.59 0.83
C LYS A 15 -2.48 -13.14 0.95
N VAL A 16 -1.29 -12.89 1.49
CA VAL A 16 -0.73 -11.54 1.65
C VAL A 16 -0.55 -10.86 0.29
N TRP A 17 0.06 -11.56 -0.67
CA TRP A 17 0.25 -11.05 -2.03
C TRP A 17 -1.09 -10.78 -2.73
N SER A 18 -2.03 -11.73 -2.67
CA SER A 18 -3.35 -11.59 -3.30
C SER A 18 -4.12 -10.40 -2.75
N ALA A 19 -4.11 -10.20 -1.43
CA ALA A 19 -4.79 -9.07 -0.80
C ALA A 19 -4.12 -7.72 -1.09
N TRP A 20 -2.83 -7.71 -1.39
CA TRP A 20 -2.12 -6.50 -1.78
C TRP A 20 -2.52 -6.02 -3.18
N ILE A 21 -2.80 -6.95 -4.10
CA ILE A 21 -3.00 -6.64 -5.52
C ILE A 21 -4.47 -6.62 -5.94
N SER A 22 -5.36 -7.24 -5.17
CA SER A 22 -6.78 -7.33 -5.45
C SER A 22 -7.48 -5.98 -5.22
N PRO A 23 -8.14 -5.39 -6.23
CA PRO A 23 -8.89 -4.13 -6.05
C PRO A 23 -9.94 -4.20 -4.94
N ASP A 24 -10.61 -5.35 -4.80
CA ASP A 24 -11.62 -5.56 -3.76
C ASP A 24 -11.02 -5.53 -2.36
N ASP A 25 -9.80 -6.02 -2.20
CA ASP A 25 -9.05 -5.95 -0.95
C ASP A 25 -8.54 -4.53 -0.69
N ILE A 26 -7.92 -3.91 -1.69
CA ILE A 26 -7.39 -2.54 -1.63
C ILE A 26 -8.47 -1.57 -1.16
N ASN A 27 -9.70 -1.69 -1.68
CA ASN A 27 -10.82 -0.83 -1.27
C ASN A 27 -11.14 -0.92 0.24
N GLN A 28 -10.81 -2.03 0.91
CA GLN A 28 -11.09 -2.25 2.32
C GLN A 28 -9.99 -1.74 3.24
N TRP A 29 -8.72 -1.93 2.87
CA TRP A 29 -7.60 -1.62 3.75
C TRP A 29 -6.93 -0.28 3.43
N ASN A 30 -7.00 0.21 2.18
CA ASN A 30 -6.27 1.40 1.72
C ASN A 30 -6.96 2.71 2.15
N ALA A 31 -6.92 2.98 3.45
CA ALA A 31 -7.41 4.21 4.06
C ALA A 31 -6.46 4.64 5.19
N ALA A 32 -6.04 5.91 5.21
CA ALA A 32 -5.12 6.41 6.22
C ALA A 32 -5.72 6.45 7.65
N SER A 33 -7.04 6.63 7.74
CA SER A 33 -7.80 6.61 9.00
C SER A 33 -9.25 6.16 8.75
N ASP A 34 -10.04 6.01 9.81
CA ASP A 34 -11.45 5.64 9.73
C ASP A 34 -12.34 6.75 9.13
N GLU A 35 -11.81 7.96 8.98
CA GLU A 35 -12.48 9.08 8.32
C GLU A 35 -12.33 9.02 6.79
N TRP A 36 -11.44 8.16 6.29
CA TRP A 36 -11.22 7.95 4.86
C TRP A 36 -11.80 6.62 4.40
N TYR A 37 -12.16 6.56 3.13
CA TYR A 37 -12.56 5.34 2.46
C TYR A 37 -12.09 5.36 1.00
N ASN A 38 -12.03 4.17 0.40
CA ASN A 38 -11.64 4.02 -0.98
C ASN A 38 -12.83 3.49 -1.80
N PRO A 39 -13.57 4.37 -2.52
CA PRO A 39 -14.73 3.96 -3.29
C PRO A 39 -14.38 3.12 -4.52
N ARG A 40 -13.18 3.28 -5.08
CA ARG A 40 -12.78 2.57 -6.31
C ARG A 40 -11.26 2.40 -6.37
N SER A 41 -10.85 1.20 -6.74
CA SER A 41 -9.47 0.88 -7.08
C SER A 41 -9.41 0.19 -8.44
N SER A 42 -8.41 0.55 -9.23
CA SER A 42 -8.01 -0.15 -10.45
C SER A 42 -6.55 -0.55 -10.30
N ASN A 43 -6.22 -1.79 -10.64
CA ASN A 43 -4.86 -2.29 -10.52
C ASN A 43 -4.47 -3.18 -11.71
N ASP A 44 -3.58 -2.71 -12.58
CA ASP A 44 -2.96 -3.48 -13.66
C ASP A 44 -1.54 -3.88 -13.24
N LEU A 45 -1.42 -4.94 -12.43
CA LEU A 45 -0.16 -5.40 -11.86
C LEU A 45 0.73 -6.10 -12.91
N ARG A 46 1.45 -5.31 -13.68
CA ARG A 46 2.53 -5.74 -14.59
C ARG A 46 3.53 -4.62 -14.78
N ILE A 47 4.74 -4.92 -15.22
CA ILE A 47 5.73 -3.89 -15.56
C ILE A 47 5.14 -2.96 -16.63
N GLY A 48 5.14 -1.65 -16.36
CA GLY A 48 4.51 -0.62 -17.19
C GLY A 48 2.98 -0.49 -17.04
N GLY A 49 2.35 -1.36 -16.25
CA GLY A 49 0.95 -1.25 -15.86
C GLY A 49 0.74 -0.14 -14.83
N LYS A 50 -0.50 0.35 -14.73
CA LYS A 50 -0.87 1.45 -13.84
C LYS A 50 -1.84 1.00 -12.76
N PHE A 51 -1.78 1.66 -11.61
CA PHE A 51 -2.81 1.57 -10.60
C PHE A 51 -3.41 2.96 -10.34
N SER A 52 -4.65 2.97 -9.86
CA SER A 52 -5.39 4.18 -9.49
C SER A 52 -6.32 3.85 -8.33
N TYR A 53 -6.07 4.47 -7.19
CA TYR A 53 -6.84 4.29 -5.96
C TYR A 53 -7.51 5.62 -5.61
N ARG A 54 -8.83 5.66 -5.71
CA ARG A 54 -9.58 6.84 -5.31
C ARG A 54 -9.67 6.86 -3.79
N MET A 55 -9.16 7.90 -3.14
CA MET A 55 -9.22 8.08 -1.69
C MET A 55 -10.09 9.29 -1.37
N GLU A 56 -11.11 9.10 -0.54
CA GLU A 56 -12.07 10.16 -0.20
C GLU A 56 -12.31 10.23 1.30
N ALA A 57 -12.47 11.45 1.81
CA ALA A 57 -12.98 11.67 3.15
C ALA A 57 -14.48 11.34 3.19
N LYS A 58 -14.92 10.63 4.24
CA LYS A 58 -16.31 10.19 4.40
C LYS A 58 -17.31 11.34 4.54
N ASP A 59 -16.84 12.52 4.95
CA ASP A 59 -17.64 13.73 5.02
C ASP A 59 -17.84 14.41 3.65
N GLY A 60 -17.18 13.90 2.60
CA GLY A 60 -17.24 14.43 1.24
C GLY A 60 -16.46 15.72 1.03
N SER A 61 -15.66 16.16 2.02
CA SER A 61 -14.92 17.43 1.97
C SER A 61 -13.75 17.39 0.97
N PHE A 62 -13.13 16.23 0.81
CA PHE A 62 -11.92 16.07 0.02
C PHE A 62 -11.80 14.67 -0.59
N GLY A 63 -11.17 14.60 -1.76
CA GLY A 63 -10.83 13.34 -2.39
C GLY A 63 -9.76 13.52 -3.46
N PHE A 64 -8.90 12.52 -3.59
CA PHE A 64 -7.80 12.51 -4.56
C PHE A 64 -7.63 11.10 -5.14
N ASP A 65 -7.04 11.01 -6.33
CA ASP A 65 -6.64 9.74 -6.92
C ASP A 65 -5.15 9.53 -6.61
N PHE A 66 -4.85 8.43 -5.92
CA PHE A 66 -3.48 7.96 -5.70
C PHE A 66 -3.11 7.02 -6.84
N GLU A 67 -2.27 7.50 -7.76
CA GLU A 67 -1.97 6.81 -9.00
C GLU A 67 -0.46 6.62 -9.18
N GLY A 68 -0.09 5.57 -9.91
CA GLY A 68 1.31 5.29 -10.20
C GLY A 68 1.48 4.21 -11.26
N THR A 69 2.73 4.04 -11.68
CA THR A 69 3.12 3.07 -12.71
C THR A 69 4.12 2.07 -12.15
N TYR A 70 3.85 0.78 -12.30
CA TYR A 70 4.73 -0.29 -11.85
C TYR A 70 6.02 -0.32 -12.69
N THR A 71 7.15 -0.12 -12.02
CA THR A 71 8.48 -0.16 -12.63
C THR A 71 9.11 -1.54 -12.53
N LYS A 72 8.76 -2.30 -11.49
CA LYS A 72 9.26 -3.66 -11.27
C LYS A 72 8.23 -4.50 -10.53
N VAL A 73 8.02 -5.74 -10.99
CA VAL A 73 7.14 -6.70 -10.33
C VAL A 73 7.84 -8.06 -10.33
N GLU A 74 8.19 -8.55 -9.14
CA GLU A 74 8.65 -9.92 -8.93
C GLU A 74 7.61 -10.62 -8.05
N GLN A 75 6.88 -11.55 -8.64
CA GLN A 75 5.77 -12.23 -7.98
C GLN A 75 6.20 -12.82 -6.64
N PHE A 76 5.40 -12.57 -5.60
CA PHE A 76 5.62 -13.01 -4.22
C PHE A 76 6.87 -12.45 -3.53
N SER A 77 7.55 -11.45 -4.10
CA SER A 77 8.78 -10.92 -3.50
C SER A 77 8.87 -9.40 -3.52
N LEU A 78 8.57 -8.76 -4.64
CA LEU A 78 8.84 -7.33 -4.81
C LEU A 78 7.81 -6.66 -5.72
N ILE A 79 7.36 -5.48 -5.32
CA ILE A 79 6.61 -4.55 -6.15
C ILE A 79 7.28 -3.19 -6.05
N GLU A 80 7.63 -2.59 -7.18
CA GLU A 80 8.13 -1.22 -7.23
C GLU A 80 7.30 -0.41 -8.22
N TYR A 81 7.04 0.85 -7.87
CA TYR A 81 6.35 1.78 -8.72
C TYR A 81 6.85 3.21 -8.53
N ALA A 82 6.59 4.02 -9.56
CA ALA A 82 6.80 5.46 -9.52
C ALA A 82 5.44 6.18 -9.50
N LEU A 83 5.35 7.22 -8.67
CA LEU A 83 4.26 8.18 -8.67
C LEU A 83 4.47 9.24 -9.76
N GLU A 84 3.43 10.00 -10.09
CA GLU A 84 3.48 11.00 -11.17
C GLU A 84 4.48 12.13 -10.91
N ASP A 85 4.75 12.44 -9.64
CA ASP A 85 5.75 13.43 -9.22
C ASP A 85 7.19 12.90 -9.19
N GLY A 86 7.40 11.64 -9.61
CA GLY A 86 8.71 11.00 -9.69
C GLY A 86 9.17 10.34 -8.39
N ARG A 87 8.41 10.44 -7.29
CA ARG A 87 8.68 9.66 -6.07
C ARG A 87 8.56 8.16 -6.36
N THR A 88 9.42 7.37 -5.73
CA THR A 88 9.41 5.92 -5.89
C THR A 88 8.97 5.22 -4.62
N VAL A 89 8.29 4.08 -4.78
CA VAL A 89 7.89 3.20 -3.68
C VAL A 89 8.31 1.77 -4.02
N SER A 90 8.82 1.06 -3.02
CA SER A 90 9.27 -0.32 -3.10
C SER A 90 8.66 -1.12 -1.94
N ILE A 91 8.00 -2.23 -2.26
CA ILE A 91 7.31 -3.10 -1.31
C ILE A 91 7.90 -4.49 -1.44
N GLN A 92 8.46 -4.97 -0.34
CA GLN A 92 9.12 -6.26 -0.25
C GLN A 92 8.32 -7.21 0.63
N PHE A 93 8.14 -8.43 0.14
CA PHE A 93 7.49 -9.53 0.84
C PHE A 93 8.54 -10.59 1.14
N THR A 94 8.74 -10.90 2.42
CA THR A 94 9.69 -11.93 2.85
C THR A 94 9.06 -12.86 3.86
N HIS A 95 9.40 -14.15 3.80
CA HIS A 95 8.96 -15.09 4.84
C HIS A 95 9.60 -14.71 6.18
N GLY A 96 8.75 -14.51 7.19
CA GLY A 96 9.14 -14.36 8.59
C GLY A 96 8.96 -15.67 9.37
N SER A 97 9.31 -15.64 10.66
CA SER A 97 9.19 -16.80 11.55
C SER A 97 7.75 -17.25 11.81
N SER A 98 6.78 -16.33 11.72
CA SER A 98 5.37 -16.58 12.03
C SER A 98 4.41 -15.95 11.01
N GLY A 99 4.83 -15.82 9.75
CA GLY A 99 4.03 -15.16 8.71
C GLY A 99 4.89 -14.51 7.63
N VAL A 100 4.41 -13.42 7.06
CA VAL A 100 5.09 -12.65 6.01
C VAL A 100 5.45 -11.29 6.56
N LYS A 101 6.72 -10.92 6.44
CA LYS A 101 7.18 -9.56 6.70
C LYS A 101 7.00 -8.74 5.43
N VAL A 102 6.22 -7.67 5.54
CA VAL A 102 6.06 -6.67 4.47
C VAL A 102 6.86 -5.43 4.86
N VAL A 103 7.77 -5.01 3.99
CA VAL A 103 8.59 -3.81 4.16
C VAL A 103 8.27 -2.87 3.01
N GLU A 104 7.83 -1.66 3.33
CA GLU A 104 7.54 -0.64 2.34
C GLU A 104 8.50 0.53 2.52
N THR A 105 9.10 0.97 1.42
CA THR A 105 10.09 2.04 1.39
C THR A 105 9.69 3.05 0.32
N PHE A 106 9.52 4.30 0.71
CA PHE A 106 9.04 5.36 -0.17
C PHE A 106 9.90 6.62 -0.06
N ASP A 107 9.93 7.40 -1.13
CA ASP A 107 10.48 8.76 -1.11
C ASP A 107 9.50 9.71 -0.42
N ALA A 108 9.94 10.34 0.66
CA ALA A 108 9.16 11.36 1.35
C ALA A 108 9.03 12.62 0.48
N GLU A 109 7.85 13.22 0.46
CA GLU A 109 7.64 14.57 -0.10
C GLU A 109 8.16 15.66 0.83
N ASP A 110 8.24 16.88 0.29
CA ASP A 110 8.73 18.06 1.00
C ASP A 110 7.60 18.88 1.68
N GLU A 111 6.32 18.59 1.39
CA GLU A 111 5.17 19.33 1.94
C GLU A 111 4.87 18.96 3.40
N ASN A 112 4.88 17.67 3.70
CA ASN A 112 4.59 17.15 5.04
C ASN A 112 5.86 16.69 5.77
N SER A 113 5.87 16.72 7.10
CA SER A 113 7.03 16.20 7.84
C SER A 113 7.23 14.70 7.60
N ALA A 114 8.49 14.26 7.60
CA ALA A 114 8.84 12.84 7.45
C ALA A 114 8.15 11.96 8.50
N GLU A 115 7.95 12.47 9.71
CA GLU A 115 7.29 11.73 10.79
C GLU A 115 5.79 11.55 10.53
N GLN A 116 5.08 12.60 10.07
CA GLN A 116 3.68 12.51 9.69
C GLN A 116 3.47 11.52 8.54
N GLN A 117 4.32 11.60 7.51
CA GLN A 117 4.28 10.66 6.39
C GLN A 117 4.52 9.23 6.89
N LYS A 118 5.59 8.99 7.66
CA LYS A 118 5.88 7.67 8.23
C LYS A 118 4.68 7.10 9.03
N GLN A 119 4.04 7.92 9.86
CA GLN A 119 2.88 7.50 10.64
C GLN A 119 1.68 7.18 9.76
N GLY A 120 1.36 8.02 8.78
CA GLY A 120 0.24 7.79 7.85
C GLY A 120 0.39 6.48 7.06
N TRP A 121 1.56 6.27 6.46
CA TRP A 121 1.86 5.04 5.72
C TRP A 121 1.88 3.81 6.64
N GLN A 122 2.45 3.91 7.84
CA GLN A 122 2.42 2.82 8.81
C GLN A 122 0.99 2.48 9.25
N CYS A 123 0.09 3.46 9.38
CA CYS A 123 -1.32 3.22 9.66
C CYS A 123 -2.00 2.41 8.55
N ILE A 124 -1.77 2.78 7.28
CA ILE A 124 -2.28 2.02 6.12
C ILE A 124 -1.74 0.59 6.15
N LEU A 125 -0.44 0.42 6.34
CA LEU A 125 0.21 -0.89 6.38
C LEU A 125 -0.29 -1.77 7.54
N ASN A 126 -0.59 -1.16 8.70
CA ASN A 126 -1.21 -1.87 9.83
C ASN A 126 -2.66 -2.30 9.54
N ARG A 127 -3.43 -1.48 8.81
CA ARG A 127 -4.78 -1.85 8.37
C ARG A 127 -4.75 -2.98 7.36
N PHE A 128 -3.79 -2.97 6.44
CA PHE A 128 -3.53 -4.08 5.53
C PHE A 128 -3.30 -5.38 6.31
N ALA A 129 -2.38 -5.38 7.29
CA ALA A 129 -2.12 -6.58 8.10
C ALA A 129 -3.38 -7.12 8.77
N LYS A 130 -4.15 -6.26 9.45
CA LYS A 130 -5.42 -6.61 10.10
C LYS A 130 -6.45 -7.16 9.11
N HIS A 131 -6.54 -6.59 7.92
CA HIS A 131 -7.46 -7.03 6.87
C HIS A 131 -7.12 -8.42 6.34
N VAL A 132 -5.84 -8.72 6.13
CA VAL A 132 -5.43 -10.07 5.72
C VAL A 132 -5.67 -11.09 6.83
N GLU A 133 -5.40 -10.72 8.08
CA GLU A 133 -5.58 -11.59 9.25
C GLU A 133 -7.06 -11.85 9.57
N SER A 134 -7.97 -10.92 9.25
CA SER A 134 -9.41 -11.12 9.45
C SER A 134 -10.05 -12.03 8.39
N LYS A 135 -9.38 -12.25 7.26
CA LYS A 135 -9.82 -13.14 6.16
C LYS A 135 -9.33 -14.59 6.30
N GLN A 136 -8.94 -15.00 7.51
CA GLN A 136 -8.39 -16.34 7.74
C GLN A 136 -9.42 -17.44 7.80
#